data_AF-A0A926PEX1-F1
#
_entry.id   AF-A0A926PEX1-F1
#
_cell.length_a   1.000
_cell.length_b   1.000
_cell.length_c   1.000
_cell.angle_alpha   90.00
_cell.angle_beta   90.00
_cell.angle_gamma   90.00
#
_symmetry.space_group_name_H-M   'P 1'
#
loop_
_entity.id
_entity.type
_entity.pdbx_description
1 polymer ?
#
loop_
_entity_poly.entity_id
_entity_poly.type
_entity_poly.pdbx_seq_one_letter_code
_entity_poly.pdbx_strand_id
1 'polypeptide(L)'
;MQVINDQSVLNQASAWGFSCERDLHNNWQIVPKLRTTSWKLQQNGDRWLLLVDGVAQVNLHEPEAIAFLQRRWSNRSERKAV
;
A
#
# COMPACT_ATOMS: atom_id res chain seq x y z
N MET A 1 -10.00 -15.34 -23.26
CA MET A 1 -8.70 -14.85 -22.77
C MET A 1 -8.99 -13.70 -21.83
N GLN A 2 -8.75 -13.88 -20.53
CA GLN A 2 -9.07 -12.86 -19.52
C GLN A 2 -8.17 -11.63 -19.67
N VAL A 3 -8.79 -10.49 -19.44
CA VAL A 3 -8.27 -9.12 -19.58
C VAL A 3 -7.14 -8.89 -18.58
N ILE A 4 -6.00 -8.36 -19.03
CA ILE A 4 -4.90 -7.96 -18.14
C ILE A 4 -5.31 -6.64 -17.49
N ASN A 5 -5.72 -6.72 -16.21
CA ASN A 5 -6.09 -5.58 -15.38
C ASN A 5 -4.89 -4.64 -15.17
N ASP A 6 -5.00 -3.40 -15.64
CA ASP A 6 -4.02 -2.32 -15.48
C ASP A 6 -3.90 -1.75 -14.03
N GLN A 7 -4.33 -2.48 -12.99
CA GLN A 7 -4.35 -1.99 -11.61
C GLN A 7 -3.49 -2.81 -10.65
N SER A 8 -2.22 -3.04 -11.01
CA SER A 8 -1.23 -3.45 -10.00
C SER A 8 -1.30 -2.48 -8.80
N VAL A 9 -1.45 -3.01 -7.59
CA VAL A 9 -1.52 -2.23 -6.33
C VAL A 9 -0.42 -1.16 -6.28
N LEU A 10 0.76 -1.47 -6.83
CA LEU A 10 1.90 -0.57 -6.94
C LEU A 10 1.63 0.65 -7.83
N ASN A 11 1.00 0.47 -9.01
CA ASN A 11 0.65 1.56 -9.91
C ASN A 11 -0.32 2.52 -9.22
N GLN A 12 -1.35 1.97 -8.59
CA GLN A 12 -2.35 2.77 -7.88
C GLN A 12 -1.75 3.49 -6.67
N ALA A 13 -0.89 2.80 -5.90
CA ALA A 13 -0.20 3.38 -4.76
C ALA A 13 0.72 4.54 -5.16
N SER A 14 1.50 4.36 -6.24
CA SER A 14 2.37 5.41 -6.78
C SER A 14 1.57 6.61 -7.26
N ALA A 15 0.46 6.39 -7.97
CA ALA A 15 -0.44 7.46 -8.43
C ALA A 15 -1.06 8.26 -7.26
N TRP A 16 -1.34 7.61 -6.13
CA TRP A 16 -1.79 8.26 -4.89
C TRP A 16 -0.66 8.87 -4.05
N GLY A 17 0.59 8.78 -4.53
CA GLY A 17 1.75 9.40 -3.93
C GLY A 17 2.29 8.67 -2.70
N PHE A 18 2.03 7.37 -2.58
CA PHE A 18 2.77 6.48 -1.67
C PHE A 18 4.14 6.14 -2.28
N SER A 19 5.10 5.77 -1.43
CA SER A 19 6.39 5.28 -1.92
C SER A 19 6.30 3.77 -2.11
N CYS A 20 6.67 3.31 -3.30
CA CYS A 20 6.76 1.90 -3.65
C CYS A 20 8.25 1.55 -3.80
N GLU A 21 8.75 0.69 -2.92
CA GLU A 21 10.18 0.35 -2.86
C GLU A 21 10.35 -1.15 -2.59
N ARG A 22 11.56 -1.66 -2.75
CA ARG A 22 11.86 -3.07 -2.42
C ARG A 22 12.54 -3.16 -1.06
N ASP A 23 12.19 -4.18 -0.29
CA ASP A 23 12.85 -4.51 0.97
C ASP A 23 14.19 -5.25 0.75
N LEU A 24 14.89 -5.57 1.83
CA LEU A 24 16.17 -6.31 1.80
C LEU A 24 16.05 -7.72 1.21
N HIS A 25 14.84 -8.29 1.18
CA HIS A 25 14.53 -9.59 0.60
C HIS A 25 13.95 -9.48 -0.81
N ASN A 26 14.06 -8.30 -1.44
CA ASN A 26 13.56 -8.02 -2.78
C ASN A 26 12.03 -8.10 -2.94
N ASN A 27 11.27 -8.06 -1.84
CA ASN A 27 9.81 -7.95 -1.86
C ASN A 27 9.39 -6.49 -2.03
N TRP A 28 8.31 -6.26 -2.77
CA TRP A 28 7.73 -4.92 -2.85
C TRP A 28 7.13 -4.51 -1.50
N GLN A 29 7.32 -3.25 -1.12
CA GLN A 29 6.66 -2.62 0.00
C GLN A 29 6.13 -1.24 -0.40
N ILE A 30 4.96 -0.90 0.17
CA ILE A 30 4.30 0.38 0.01
C ILE A 30 4.30 1.06 1.37
N VAL A 31 4.90 2.23 1.43
CA VAL A 31 5.06 3.01 2.66
C VAL A 31 4.46 4.40 2.52
N PRO A 32 3.91 4.98 3.60
CA PRO A 32 3.49 6.37 3.61
C PRO A 32 4.70 7.29 3.46
N LYS A 33 4.55 8.38 2.71
CA LYS A 33 5.60 9.42 2.59
C LYS A 33 5.92 10.11 3.92
N LEU A 34 4.95 10.16 4.83
CA LEU A 34 5.12 10.77 6.14
C LEU A 34 5.58 9.70 7.13
N ARG A 35 6.77 9.90 7.69
CA ARG A 35 7.41 9.00 8.67
C ARG A 35 6.64 8.86 9.99
N THR A 36 5.62 9.70 10.22
CA THR A 36 4.79 9.65 11.44
C THR A 36 3.73 8.55 11.42
N THR A 37 3.54 7.88 10.28
CA THR A 37 2.62 6.74 10.16
C THR A 37 3.42 5.45 10.08
N SER A 38 3.26 4.60 11.10
CA SER A 38 4.00 3.35 11.24
C SER A 38 3.39 2.16 10.51
N TRP A 39 2.70 2.36 9.39
CA TRP A 39 2.18 1.22 8.63
C TRP A 39 2.96 1.03 7.33
N LYS A 40 3.05 -0.21 6.87
CA LYS A 40 3.48 -0.54 5.51
C LYS A 40 2.71 -1.75 4.99
N LEU A 41 2.50 -1.82 3.68
CA LEU A 41 2.05 -3.03 3.01
C LEU A 41 3.27 -3.70 2.38
N GLN A 42 3.50 -4.97 2.66
CA GLN A 42 4.58 -5.75 2.08
C GLN A 42 3.99 -6.88 1.23
N GLN A 43 4.45 -7.02 0.00
CA GLN A 43 4.07 -8.12 -0.85
C GLN A 43 4.64 -9.43 -0.30
N ASN A 44 3.77 -10.42 -0.14
CA ASN A 44 4.10 -11.76 0.28
C ASN A 44 3.36 -12.75 -0.64
N GLY A 45 4.04 -13.17 -1.71
CA GLY A 45 3.43 -13.97 -2.77
C GLY A 45 2.35 -13.19 -3.53
N ASP A 46 1.13 -13.74 -3.54
CA ASP A 46 -0.07 -13.17 -4.16
C ASP A 46 -0.84 -12.21 -3.24
N ARG A 47 -0.37 -12.02 -2.01
CA ARG A 47 -1.03 -11.19 -0.98
C ARG A 47 -0.17 -10.02 -0.53
N TRP A 48 -0.82 -9.10 0.17
CA TRP A 48 -0.21 -7.95 0.80
C TRP A 48 -0.35 -8.03 2.31
N LEU A 49 0.76 -8.20 3.01
CA LEU A 49 0.80 -8.19 4.46
C LEU A 49 0.82 -6.75 4.98
N LEU A 50 -0.19 -6.38 5.76
CA LEU A 50 -0.20 -5.15 6.53
C LEU A 50 0.67 -5.31 7.78
N LEU A 51 1.67 -4.45 7.88
CA LEU A 51 2.53 -4.31 9.05
C LEU A 51 2.22 -2.96 9.72
N VAL A 52 2.02 -2.98 11.04
CA VAL A 52 1.86 -1.77 11.87
C VAL A 52 2.92 -1.82 12.96
N ASP A 53 3.79 -0.81 13.02
CA ASP A 53 4.97 -0.75 13.87
C ASP A 53 5.85 -2.01 13.75
N GLY A 54 5.94 -2.56 12.53
CA GLY A 54 6.69 -3.78 12.23
C GLY A 54 5.98 -5.08 12.63
N VAL A 55 4.80 -5.02 13.26
CA VAL A 55 4.02 -6.19 13.65
C VAL A 55 3.04 -6.57 12.56
N ALA A 56 3.08 -7.84 12.14
CA ALA A 56 2.16 -8.40 11.15
C ALA A 56 0.73 -8.39 11.67
N GLN A 57 -0.18 -7.76 10.93
CA GLN A 57 -1.59 -7.62 11.32
C GLN A 57 -2.49 -8.55 10.49
N VAL A 58 -2.49 -8.38 9.17
CA VAL A 58 -3.43 -9.06 8.27
C VAL A 58 -2.85 -9.22 6.87
N ASN A 59 -3.15 -10.35 6.22
CA ASN A 59 -2.88 -10.57 4.81
C ASN A 59 -4.09 -10.16 3.97
N LEU A 60 -3.88 -9.26 3.03
CA LEU A 60 -4.89 -8.67 2.16
C LEU A 60 -4.75 -9.23 0.75
N HIS A 61 -5.89 -9.48 0.11
CA HIS A 61 -5.95 -9.61 -1.34
C HIS A 61 -5.76 -8.24 -1.99
N GLU A 62 -5.42 -8.23 -3.28
CA GLU A 62 -5.20 -7.02 -4.06
C GLU A 62 -6.32 -5.97 -3.93
N PRO A 63 -7.63 -6.30 -4.07
CA PRO A 63 -8.70 -5.32 -3.91
C PRO A 63 -8.76 -4.71 -2.50
N GLU A 64 -8.45 -5.50 -1.48
CA GLU A 64 -8.45 -5.06 -0.08
C GLU A 64 -7.25 -4.15 0.21
N ALA A 65 -6.10 -4.44 -0.38
CA ALA A 65 -4.91 -3.59 -0.33
C ALA A 65 -5.19 -2.23 -0.99
N ILE A 66 -5.84 -2.22 -2.16
CA ILE A 66 -6.26 -0.99 -2.84
C ILE A 66 -7.24 -0.19 -1.96
N ALA A 67 -8.27 -0.83 -1.42
CA ALA A 67 -9.25 -0.17 -0.54
C ALA A 67 -8.58 0.43 0.71
N PHE A 68 -7.64 -0.28 1.31
CA PHE A 68 -6.84 0.22 2.42
C PHE A 68 -6.05 1.48 2.03
N LEU A 69 -5.35 1.45 0.90
CA LEU A 69 -4.57 2.57 0.39
C LEU A 69 -5.45 3.78 0.04
N GLN A 70 -6.61 3.54 -0.57
CA GLN A 70 -7.58 4.58 -0.92
C GLN A 70 -8.03 5.34 0.33
N ARG A 71 -8.41 4.61 1.39
CA ARG A 71 -8.82 5.22 2.67
C ARG A 71 -7.72 6.10 3.27
N ARG A 72 -6.46 5.68 3.17
CA ARG A 72 -5.31 6.45 3.67
C ARG A 72 -5.00 7.67 2.81
N TRP A 73 -5.24 7.58 1.50
CA TRP A 73 -5.11 8.69 0.57
C TRP A 73 -6.18 9.76 0.82
N SER A 74 -7.46 9.38 0.93
CA SER A 74 -8.57 10.31 1.21
C SER A 74 -8.37 11.11 2.50
N ASN A 75 -7.98 10.45 3.59
CA ASN A 75 -7.72 11.11 4.88
C ASN A 75 -6.55 12.11 4.85
N ARG A 76 -5.64 12.01 3.86
CA ARG A 76 -4.54 12.97 3.69
C ARG A 76 -5.00 14.24 3.00
N SER A 77 -5.94 14.12 2.06
CA SER A 77 -6.51 15.25 1.32
C SER A 77 -7.28 16.19 2.25
N GLU A 78 -7.99 15.65 3.24
CA GLU A 78 -8.74 16.43 4.24
C GLU A 78 -7.84 17.25 5.17
N ARG A 79 -6.60 16.79 5.43
CA ARG A 79 -5.64 17.49 6.31
C ARG A 79 -4.92 18.66 5.65
N LYS A 80 -5.10 18.87 4.34
CA LYS A 80 -4.52 20.02 3.60
C LYS A 80 -5.49 21.19 3.43
N ALA A 81 -6.74 21.06 3.90
CA ALA A 81 -7.79 22.05 3.69
C ALA A 81 -8.03 23.00 4.89
N VAL A 82 -7.03 23.19 5.76
CA VAL A 82 -7.07 24.12 6.90
C VAL A 82 -5.86 25.04 6.85
#